data_AF-A0A7W7H0K5-F1
#
_entry.id   AF-A0A7W7H0K5-F1
#
_cell.length_a   1.000
_cell.length_b   1.000
_cell.length_c   1.000
_cell.angle_alpha   90.00
_cell.angle_beta   90.00
_cell.angle_gamma   90.00
#
_symmetry.space_group_name_H-M   'P 1'
#
loop_
_entity.id
_entity.type
_entity.pdbx_description
1 polymer ?
#
loop_
_entity_poly.entity_id
_entity_poly.type
_entity_poly.pdbx_seq_one_letter_code
_entity_poly.pdbx_strand_id
1 'polypeptide(L)'
;MFLHDGRPLGQEVRWAAFPWPESRAGNEKNILAALRAVLAPNPKDWSDAGTMVRCAVGNDHRGSLYPAALAMVDILLFIAREYPGEPRCVALSVVADWWGGYEPEHGFESFAEAGGATVAVIPAIVQKMTDAIPLLQTIAGVGSDPTAAALARDLLTVIPLGWGNAMDGGVVQHWGGQVAEDGSVRFPGDRA
;
A
#
# COMPACT_ATOMS: atom_id res chain seq x y z
N MET A 1 -14.64 -15.07 4.53
CA MET A 1 -14.73 -14.74 3.10
C MET A 1 -13.37 -15.00 2.50
N PHE A 2 -13.34 -15.56 1.30
CA PHE A 2 -12.23 -16.33 0.79
C PHE A 2 -11.87 -15.87 -0.63
N LEU A 3 -10.64 -16.10 -1.08
CA LEU A 3 -10.25 -16.14 -2.49
C LEU A 3 -11.23 -17.05 -3.26
N HIS A 4 -11.24 -16.98 -4.59
CA HIS A 4 -12.09 -17.84 -5.43
C HIS A 4 -11.94 -19.35 -5.13
N ASP A 5 -10.86 -19.76 -4.45
CA ASP A 5 -10.57 -21.12 -4.02
C ASP A 5 -11.00 -21.48 -2.58
N GLY A 6 -11.63 -20.56 -1.84
CA GLY A 6 -12.07 -20.85 -0.48
C GLY A 6 -11.01 -20.65 0.62
N ARG A 7 -9.88 -19.95 0.37
CA ARG A 7 -8.90 -19.55 1.42
C ARG A 7 -8.99 -18.07 1.83
N PRO A 8 -8.87 -17.71 3.12
CA PRO A 8 -8.95 -16.31 3.56
C PRO A 8 -7.84 -15.48 2.92
N LEU A 9 -8.20 -14.30 2.42
CA LEU A 9 -7.26 -13.39 1.75
C LEU A 9 -6.05 -13.10 2.65
N GLY A 10 -4.86 -13.23 2.08
CA GLY A 10 -3.59 -13.02 2.77
C GLY A 10 -3.03 -14.25 3.47
N GLN A 11 -3.74 -15.37 3.59
CA GLN A 11 -3.17 -16.61 4.19
C GLN A 11 -2.22 -17.35 3.25
N GLU A 12 -2.27 -17.06 1.97
CA GLU A 12 -1.35 -17.54 0.95
C GLU A 12 0.04 -16.88 1.03
N VAL A 13 0.14 -15.71 1.67
CA VAL A 13 1.38 -14.97 1.83
C VAL A 13 2.12 -15.48 3.05
N ARG A 14 3.41 -15.82 2.87
CA ARG A 14 4.30 -16.20 3.97
C ARG A 14 4.80 -14.94 4.68
N TRP A 15 3.96 -14.30 5.49
CA TRP A 15 4.27 -13.01 6.15
C TRP A 15 5.53 -13.04 7.01
N ALA A 16 5.83 -14.20 7.62
CA ALA A 16 7.04 -14.40 8.41
C ALA A 16 8.34 -14.39 7.58
N ALA A 17 8.25 -14.44 6.24
CA ALA A 17 9.43 -14.35 5.36
C ALA A 17 9.92 -12.91 5.16
N PHE A 18 9.09 -11.91 5.48
CA PHE A 18 9.51 -10.51 5.43
C PHE A 18 10.27 -10.14 6.71
N PRO A 19 11.31 -9.29 6.65
CA PRO A 19 11.92 -8.72 7.84
C PRO A 19 10.94 -7.85 8.63
N TRP A 20 11.06 -7.87 9.95
CA TRP A 20 10.25 -7.10 10.89
C TRP A 20 11.13 -6.53 12.01
N PRO A 21 10.73 -5.43 12.66
CA PRO A 21 11.32 -5.05 13.94
C PRO A 21 11.04 -6.15 14.98
N GLU A 22 12.03 -6.47 15.82
CA GLU A 22 11.97 -7.58 16.79
C GLU A 22 10.74 -7.49 17.71
N SER A 23 10.34 -6.26 18.08
CA SER A 23 9.17 -5.99 18.92
C SER A 23 7.81 -6.32 18.26
N ARG A 24 7.80 -6.62 16.95
CA ARG A 24 6.59 -6.93 16.17
C ARG A 24 6.63 -8.31 15.51
N ALA A 25 7.55 -9.19 15.93
CA ALA A 25 7.58 -10.58 15.46
C ALA A 25 6.22 -11.27 15.75
N GLY A 26 5.53 -11.77 14.71
CA GLY A 26 4.19 -12.39 14.83
C GLY A 26 3.02 -11.57 14.27
N ASN A 27 3.29 -10.57 13.41
CA ASN A 27 2.29 -9.62 12.91
C ASN A 27 1.22 -10.20 11.95
N GLU A 28 1.34 -11.47 11.55
CA GLU A 28 0.37 -12.15 10.66
C GLU A 28 -1.06 -12.07 11.20
N LYS A 29 -1.26 -12.26 12.51
CA LYS A 29 -2.59 -12.14 13.12
C LYS A 29 -3.21 -10.75 12.92
N ASN A 30 -2.41 -9.70 13.05
CA ASN A 30 -2.87 -8.32 12.87
C ASN A 30 -3.13 -8.01 11.39
N ILE A 31 -2.27 -8.51 10.49
CA ILE A 31 -2.45 -8.41 9.04
C ILE A 31 -3.79 -9.04 8.63
N LEU A 32 -4.04 -10.28 9.06
CA LEU A 32 -5.29 -10.97 8.75
C LEU A 32 -6.52 -10.29 9.39
N ALA A 33 -6.36 -9.70 10.57
CA ALA A 33 -7.41 -8.92 11.21
C ALA A 33 -7.71 -7.63 10.42
N ALA A 34 -6.68 -6.91 9.97
CA ALA A 34 -6.81 -5.71 9.15
C ALA A 34 -7.49 -6.04 7.81
N LEU A 35 -7.05 -7.08 7.10
CA LEU A 35 -7.67 -7.52 5.84
C LEU A 35 -9.15 -7.92 6.03
N ARG A 36 -9.48 -8.56 7.15
CA ARG A 36 -10.88 -8.84 7.50
C ARG A 36 -11.68 -7.56 7.71
N ALA A 37 -11.12 -6.56 8.38
CA ALA A 37 -11.78 -5.28 8.63
C ALA A 37 -12.04 -4.51 7.33
N VAL A 38 -11.10 -4.54 6.36
CA VAL A 38 -11.29 -3.95 5.03
C VAL A 38 -12.45 -4.60 4.29
N LEU A 39 -12.50 -5.94 4.29
CA LEU A 39 -13.48 -6.70 3.51
C LEU A 39 -14.89 -6.73 4.12
N ALA A 40 -14.99 -6.65 5.45
CA ALA A 40 -16.24 -6.69 6.17
C ALA A 40 -16.24 -5.62 7.28
N PRO A 41 -16.36 -4.33 6.91
CA PRO A 41 -16.39 -3.25 7.87
C PRO A 41 -17.57 -3.44 8.82
N ASN A 42 -17.30 -3.43 10.12
CA ASN A 42 -18.34 -3.49 11.14
C ASN A 42 -18.45 -2.10 11.79
N PRO A 43 -19.59 -1.40 11.65
CA PRO A 43 -19.78 -0.06 12.22
C PRO A 43 -19.59 0.02 13.74
N LYS A 44 -19.65 -1.11 14.44
CA LYS A 44 -19.43 -1.19 15.90
C LYS A 44 -17.96 -1.38 16.27
N ASP A 45 -17.15 -1.85 15.34
CA ASP A 45 -15.71 -1.92 15.51
C ASP A 45 -15.20 -0.52 15.14
N TRP A 46 -14.91 0.29 16.16
CA TRP A 46 -14.38 1.67 16.04
C TRP A 46 -13.03 1.79 15.30
N SER A 47 -12.62 0.73 14.60
CA SER A 47 -11.36 0.65 13.90
C SER A 47 -11.50 1.16 12.48
N ASP A 48 -10.83 2.27 12.17
CA ASP A 48 -10.51 2.63 10.80
C ASP A 48 -9.68 1.51 10.17
N ALA A 49 -10.28 0.76 9.24
CA ALA A 49 -9.64 -0.36 8.56
C ALA A 49 -8.39 0.08 7.78
N GLY A 50 -8.36 1.32 7.27
CA GLY A 50 -7.17 1.89 6.63
C GLY A 50 -6.02 2.00 7.62
N THR A 51 -6.23 2.64 8.77
CA THR A 51 -5.26 2.71 9.87
C THR A 51 -4.78 1.33 10.30
N MET A 52 -5.69 0.34 10.40
CA MET A 52 -5.30 -1.03 10.75
C MET A 52 -4.31 -1.62 9.75
N VAL A 53 -4.54 -1.45 8.44
CA VAL A 53 -3.62 -1.92 7.40
C VAL A 53 -2.28 -1.20 7.50
N ARG A 54 -2.29 0.14 7.61
CA ARG A 54 -1.05 0.95 7.72
C ARG A 54 -0.23 0.59 8.96
N CYS A 55 -0.88 0.27 10.08
CA CYS A 55 -0.23 -0.24 11.29
C CYS A 55 0.25 -1.69 11.17
N ALA A 56 -0.42 -2.52 10.37
CA ALA A 56 -0.11 -3.95 10.25
C ALA A 56 1.17 -4.20 9.43
N VAL A 57 1.48 -3.37 8.44
CA VAL A 57 2.68 -3.53 7.60
C VAL A 57 3.59 -2.30 7.61
N GLY A 58 3.42 -1.43 8.60
CA GLY A 58 4.21 -0.22 8.77
C GLY A 58 4.09 0.38 10.16
N ASN A 59 4.55 1.62 10.29
CA ASN A 59 4.36 2.46 11.46
C ASN A 59 3.61 3.72 11.04
N ASP A 60 2.30 3.66 11.14
CA ASP A 60 1.38 4.72 10.75
C ASP A 60 1.74 6.07 11.38
N HIS A 61 2.12 6.07 12.66
CA HIS A 61 2.51 7.28 13.38
C HIS A 61 3.78 7.95 12.86
N ARG A 62 4.68 7.18 12.24
CA ARG A 62 5.94 7.69 11.69
C ARG A 62 5.90 7.86 10.18
N GLY A 63 4.81 7.48 9.52
CA GLY A 63 4.75 7.44 8.06
C GLY A 63 5.79 6.49 7.47
N SER A 64 5.95 5.29 8.05
CA SER A 64 6.95 4.33 7.56
C SER A 64 6.39 2.96 7.20
N LEU A 65 7.06 2.25 6.29
CA LEU A 65 6.69 0.94 5.76
C LEU A 65 7.73 -0.12 6.14
N TYR A 66 7.25 -1.32 6.43
CA TYR A 66 8.07 -2.53 6.49
C TYR A 66 8.02 -3.28 5.14
N PRO A 67 8.94 -4.22 4.88
CA PRO A 67 8.99 -4.93 3.60
C PRO A 67 7.71 -5.69 3.24
N ALA A 68 6.95 -6.12 4.25
CA ALA A 68 5.64 -6.76 4.05
C ALA A 68 4.60 -5.86 3.36
N ALA A 69 4.79 -4.55 3.34
CA ALA A 69 3.95 -3.63 2.58
C ALA A 69 3.96 -3.97 1.08
N LEU A 70 5.05 -4.52 0.56
CA LEU A 70 5.15 -4.94 -0.84
C LEU A 70 4.11 -5.99 -1.22
N ALA A 71 3.95 -7.04 -0.40
CA ALA A 71 2.91 -8.04 -0.61
C ALA A 71 1.51 -7.51 -0.30
N MET A 72 1.40 -6.58 0.65
CA MET A 72 0.13 -5.94 0.96
C MET A 72 -0.39 -5.12 -0.23
N VAL A 73 0.46 -4.43 -0.99
CA VAL A 73 0.05 -3.70 -2.21
C VAL A 73 -0.64 -4.63 -3.20
N ASP A 74 -0.11 -5.84 -3.45
CA ASP A 74 -0.75 -6.81 -4.35
C ASP A 74 -2.17 -7.18 -3.87
N ILE A 75 -2.32 -7.37 -2.55
CA ILE A 75 -3.61 -7.69 -1.95
C ILE A 75 -4.57 -6.50 -2.02
N LEU A 76 -4.11 -5.28 -1.77
CA LEU A 76 -4.95 -4.08 -1.86
C LEU A 76 -5.41 -3.83 -3.30
N LEU A 77 -4.54 -4.04 -4.29
CA LEU A 77 -4.91 -3.97 -5.71
C LEU A 77 -5.92 -5.07 -6.09
N PHE A 78 -5.75 -6.28 -5.56
CA PHE A 78 -6.76 -7.34 -5.70
C PHE A 78 -8.10 -6.92 -5.07
N ILE A 79 -8.10 -6.35 -3.87
CA ILE A 79 -9.31 -5.86 -3.20
C ILE A 79 -9.99 -4.79 -4.06
N ALA A 80 -9.21 -3.81 -4.54
CA ALA A 80 -9.71 -2.73 -5.38
C ALA A 80 -10.34 -3.26 -6.67
N ARG A 81 -9.82 -4.34 -7.24
CA ARG A 81 -10.41 -4.97 -8.44
C ARG A 81 -11.71 -5.70 -8.12
N GLU A 82 -11.68 -6.62 -7.17
CA GLU A 82 -12.74 -7.62 -6.98
C GLU A 82 -13.88 -7.17 -6.05
N TYR A 83 -13.66 -6.20 -5.15
CA TYR A 83 -14.62 -5.83 -4.11
C TYR A 83 -15.04 -4.36 -4.21
N PRO A 84 -16.04 -4.02 -5.05
CA PRO A 84 -16.53 -2.65 -5.18
C PRO A 84 -17.12 -2.08 -3.89
N GLY A 85 -17.24 -0.75 -3.82
CA GLY A 85 -17.74 -0.04 -2.64
C GLY A 85 -16.65 0.18 -1.58
N GLU A 86 -17.04 0.13 -0.32
CA GLU A 86 -16.15 0.49 0.80
C GLU A 86 -14.79 -0.25 0.82
N PRO A 87 -14.70 -1.58 0.58
CA PRO A 87 -13.41 -2.26 0.57
C PRO A 87 -12.43 -1.71 -0.48
N ARG A 88 -12.93 -1.40 -1.68
CA ARG A 88 -12.14 -0.76 -2.74
C ARG A 88 -11.70 0.64 -2.33
N CYS A 89 -12.59 1.46 -1.76
CA CYS A 89 -12.24 2.80 -1.30
C CYS A 89 -11.11 2.74 -0.27
N VAL A 90 -11.24 1.89 0.76
CA VAL A 90 -10.21 1.71 1.79
C VAL A 90 -8.88 1.25 1.18
N ALA A 91 -8.93 0.27 0.26
CA ALA A 91 -7.72 -0.23 -0.37
C ALA A 91 -6.99 0.84 -1.19
N LEU A 92 -7.71 1.63 -1.97
CA LEU A 92 -7.13 2.72 -2.76
C LEU A 92 -6.62 3.86 -1.87
N SER A 93 -7.34 4.21 -0.80
CA SER A 93 -6.91 5.23 0.16
C SER A 93 -5.60 4.84 0.85
N VAL A 94 -5.47 3.60 1.34
CA VAL A 94 -4.21 3.14 1.97
C VAL A 94 -3.03 3.24 1.00
N VAL A 95 -3.22 2.80 -0.24
CA VAL A 95 -2.18 2.89 -1.27
C VAL A 95 -1.83 4.35 -1.58
N ALA A 96 -2.82 5.24 -1.64
CA ALA A 96 -2.59 6.67 -1.85
C ALA A 96 -1.84 7.33 -0.69
N ASP A 97 -2.18 7.00 0.56
CA ASP A 97 -1.46 7.49 1.74
C ASP A 97 0.01 7.08 1.69
N TRP A 98 0.27 5.80 1.39
CA TRP A 98 1.63 5.29 1.25
C TRP A 98 2.39 6.00 0.14
N TRP A 99 1.79 6.07 -1.05
CA TRP A 99 2.37 6.74 -2.20
C TRP A 99 2.75 8.20 -1.91
N GLY A 100 1.88 8.89 -1.19
CA GLY A 100 2.00 10.31 -0.93
C GLY A 100 3.01 10.67 0.15
N GLY A 101 3.11 9.89 1.23
CA GLY A 101 3.79 10.36 2.44
C GLY A 101 4.49 9.31 3.29
N TYR A 102 4.66 8.07 2.79
CA TYR A 102 5.38 7.05 3.54
C TYR A 102 6.79 6.81 2.99
N GLU A 103 7.69 6.46 3.90
CA GLU A 103 9.07 6.06 3.59
C GLU A 103 9.32 4.63 4.10
N PRO A 104 10.38 3.94 3.67
CA PRO A 104 10.79 2.73 4.38
C PRO A 104 11.15 3.06 5.83
N GLU A 105 10.82 2.16 6.75
CA GLU A 105 11.40 2.25 8.09
C GLU A 105 12.93 2.12 7.99
N HIS A 106 13.65 2.89 8.80
CA HIS A 106 15.10 2.83 8.84
C HIS A 106 15.62 1.41 9.09
N GLY A 107 16.51 0.92 8.22
CA GLY A 107 17.02 -0.46 8.23
C GLY A 107 16.12 -1.48 7.50
N PHE A 108 15.03 -1.03 6.88
CA PHE A 108 14.10 -1.83 6.09
C PHE A 108 13.91 -1.29 4.67
N GLU A 109 14.83 -0.47 4.18
CA GLU A 109 14.82 0.11 2.83
C GLU A 109 14.88 -0.98 1.75
N SER A 110 15.53 -2.09 2.05
CA SER A 110 15.61 -3.27 1.21
C SER A 110 15.61 -4.56 2.04
N PHE A 111 15.35 -5.68 1.39
CA PHE A 111 15.41 -7.00 2.02
C PHE A 111 15.87 -8.08 1.04
N ALA A 112 16.42 -9.17 1.57
CA ALA A 112 16.77 -10.34 0.78
C ALA A 112 15.54 -11.26 0.64
N GLU A 113 15.16 -11.57 -0.59
CA GLU A 113 14.16 -12.60 -0.86
C GLU A 113 14.74 -14.01 -0.70
N ALA A 114 13.87 -15.02 -0.63
CA ALA A 114 14.26 -16.42 -0.50
C ALA A 114 15.20 -16.93 -1.62
N GLY A 115 15.20 -16.26 -2.78
CA GLY A 115 16.13 -16.54 -3.90
C GLY A 115 17.48 -15.83 -3.80
N GLY A 116 17.72 -15.04 -2.75
CA GLY A 116 18.95 -14.27 -2.55
C GLY A 116 19.00 -12.92 -3.28
N ALA A 117 17.98 -12.59 -4.07
CA ALA A 117 17.84 -11.26 -4.66
C ALA A 117 17.56 -10.22 -3.57
N THR A 118 18.21 -9.06 -3.66
CA THR A 118 17.91 -7.91 -2.78
C THR A 118 16.86 -7.04 -3.46
N VAL A 119 15.78 -6.75 -2.75
CA VAL A 119 14.65 -5.96 -3.24
C VAL A 119 14.53 -4.69 -2.43
N ALA A 120 14.58 -3.54 -3.10
CA ALA A 120 14.30 -2.23 -2.50
C ALA A 120 12.78 -2.02 -2.41
N VAL A 121 12.29 -1.63 -1.24
CA VAL A 121 10.85 -1.60 -0.93
C VAL A 121 10.09 -0.59 -1.81
N ILE A 122 10.51 0.67 -1.86
CA ILE A 122 9.82 1.71 -2.64
C ILE A 122 9.87 1.44 -4.15
N PRO A 123 11.03 1.17 -4.78
CA PRO A 123 11.07 0.87 -6.21
C PRO A 123 10.16 -0.29 -6.62
N ALA A 124 10.10 -1.34 -5.79
CA ALA A 124 9.23 -2.49 -6.04
C ALA A 124 7.74 -2.13 -5.93
N ILE A 125 7.35 -1.27 -4.97
CA ILE A 125 5.98 -0.74 -4.88
C ILE A 125 5.66 0.17 -6.09
N VAL A 126 6.58 1.05 -6.47
CA VAL A 126 6.44 1.93 -7.65
C VAL A 126 6.18 1.12 -8.91
N GLN A 127 6.92 0.03 -9.12
CA GLN A 127 6.70 -0.86 -10.26
C GLN A 127 5.29 -1.46 -10.23
N LYS A 128 4.85 -2.01 -9.09
CA LYS A 128 3.51 -2.60 -8.95
C LYS A 128 2.39 -1.60 -9.24
N MET A 129 2.53 -0.36 -8.75
CA MET A 129 1.55 0.68 -8.99
C MET A 129 1.54 1.17 -10.44
N THR A 130 2.71 1.23 -11.08
CA THR A 130 2.82 1.52 -12.52
C THR A 130 2.13 0.43 -13.33
N ASP A 131 2.36 -0.84 -12.99
CA ASP A 131 1.70 -1.98 -13.64
C ASP A 131 0.18 -2.00 -13.40
N ALA A 132 -0.29 -1.39 -12.31
CA ALA A 132 -1.70 -1.26 -11.95
C ALA A 132 -2.44 -0.11 -12.66
N ILE A 133 -1.76 0.71 -13.48
CA ILE A 133 -2.39 1.83 -14.21
C ILE A 133 -3.66 1.40 -14.98
N PRO A 134 -3.69 0.29 -15.76
CA PRO A 134 -4.90 -0.12 -16.48
C PRO A 134 -6.07 -0.45 -15.55
N LEU A 135 -5.80 -1.01 -14.37
CA LEU A 135 -6.82 -1.26 -13.34
C LEU A 135 -7.37 0.07 -12.81
N LEU A 136 -6.50 1.02 -12.48
CA LEU A 136 -6.90 2.34 -11.99
C LEU A 136 -7.71 3.11 -13.03
N GLN A 137 -7.34 3.04 -14.32
CA GLN A 137 -8.11 3.62 -15.42
C GLN A 137 -9.51 3.02 -15.51
N THR A 138 -9.62 1.70 -15.33
CA THR A 138 -10.91 1.01 -15.30
C THR A 138 -11.76 1.53 -14.14
N ILE A 139 -11.24 1.57 -12.91
CA ILE A 139 -11.95 2.06 -11.72
C ILE A 139 -12.35 3.53 -11.89
N ALA A 140 -11.46 4.38 -12.39
CA ALA A 140 -11.71 5.80 -12.64
C ALA A 140 -12.87 6.06 -13.62
N GLY A 141 -13.15 5.12 -14.53
CA GLY A 141 -14.26 5.17 -15.47
C GLY A 141 -15.59 4.64 -14.93
N VAL A 142 -15.62 4.02 -13.74
CA VAL A 142 -16.84 3.45 -13.16
C VAL A 142 -17.66 4.54 -12.46
N GLY A 143 -18.78 4.93 -13.05
CA GLY A 143 -19.67 5.97 -12.49
C GLY A 143 -20.44 5.54 -11.24
N SER A 144 -20.58 4.24 -10.97
CA SER A 144 -21.35 3.72 -9.82
C SER A 144 -20.60 3.78 -8.49
N ASP A 145 -19.31 4.15 -8.50
CA ASP A 145 -18.44 4.19 -7.32
C ASP A 145 -17.60 5.49 -7.33
N PRO A 146 -18.25 6.66 -7.11
CA PRO A 146 -17.63 7.96 -7.37
C PRO A 146 -16.42 8.24 -6.47
N THR A 147 -16.43 7.74 -5.23
CA THR A 147 -15.32 7.90 -4.28
C THR A 147 -14.10 7.11 -4.73
N ALA A 148 -14.24 5.82 -5.05
CA ALA A 148 -13.14 5.03 -5.57
C ALA A 148 -12.64 5.56 -6.92
N ALA A 149 -13.55 6.03 -7.77
CA ALA A 149 -13.18 6.64 -9.05
C ALA A 149 -12.37 7.93 -8.88
N ALA A 150 -12.66 8.74 -7.86
CA ALA A 150 -11.87 9.92 -7.52
C ALA A 150 -10.47 9.54 -7.04
N LEU A 151 -10.35 8.62 -6.07
CA LEU A 151 -9.06 8.11 -5.58
C LEU A 151 -8.20 7.51 -6.70
N ALA A 152 -8.80 6.74 -7.61
CA ALA A 152 -8.10 6.19 -8.76
C ALA A 152 -7.59 7.27 -9.72
N ARG A 153 -8.36 8.34 -9.96
CA ARG A 153 -7.92 9.50 -10.77
C ARG A 153 -6.79 10.27 -10.11
N ASP A 154 -6.85 10.42 -8.79
CA ASP A 154 -5.80 11.09 -8.03
C ASP A 154 -4.48 10.30 -8.13
N LEU A 155 -4.53 8.98 -7.91
CA LEU A 155 -3.39 8.08 -8.13
C LEU A 155 -2.86 8.14 -9.57
N LEU A 156 -3.72 8.11 -10.58
CA LEU A 156 -3.32 8.22 -11.99
C LEU A 156 -2.62 9.56 -12.30
N THR A 157 -2.93 10.61 -11.55
CA THR A 157 -2.30 11.93 -11.70
C THR A 157 -0.91 11.94 -11.09
N VAL A 158 -0.72 11.30 -9.93
CA VAL A 158 0.55 11.38 -9.18
C VAL A 158 1.53 10.26 -9.49
N ILE A 159 1.08 9.10 -9.99
CA ILE A 159 1.97 7.99 -10.36
C ILE A 159 3.06 8.42 -11.36
N PRO A 160 2.75 9.14 -12.45
CA PRO A 160 3.76 9.62 -13.40
C PRO A 160 4.75 10.63 -12.82
N LEU A 161 4.38 11.29 -11.71
CA LEU A 161 5.22 12.27 -11.02
C LEU A 161 6.20 11.60 -10.03
N GLY A 162 6.00 10.31 -9.76
CA GLY A 162 6.81 9.52 -8.87
C GLY A 162 6.31 9.48 -7.42
N TRP A 163 6.99 8.66 -6.63
CA TRP A 163 6.73 8.49 -5.20
C TRP A 163 6.82 9.82 -4.44
N GLY A 164 6.02 9.97 -3.38
CA GLY A 164 5.96 11.16 -2.55
C GLY A 164 5.09 12.30 -3.09
N ASN A 165 4.38 12.09 -4.21
CA ASN A 165 3.42 13.06 -4.74
C ASN A 165 1.99 12.64 -4.37
N ALA A 166 1.16 13.57 -3.91
CA ALA A 166 -0.23 13.31 -3.55
C ALA A 166 -1.15 14.40 -4.10
N MET A 167 -2.41 14.05 -4.34
CA MET A 167 -3.45 15.06 -4.58
C MET A 167 -4.03 15.52 -3.26
N ASP A 168 -4.12 16.83 -3.06
CA ASP A 168 -4.85 17.45 -1.95
C ASP A 168 -5.64 18.65 -2.47
N GLY A 169 -6.97 18.63 -2.28
CA GLY A 169 -7.86 19.70 -2.75
C GLY A 169 -7.79 19.96 -4.27
N GLY A 170 -7.41 18.97 -5.08
CA GLY A 170 -7.23 19.12 -6.53
C GLY A 170 -5.88 19.70 -6.96
N VAL A 171 -4.92 19.84 -6.03
CA VAL A 171 -3.57 20.31 -6.29
C VAL A 171 -2.57 19.19 -5.98
N VAL A 172 -1.54 19.06 -6.82
CA VAL A 172 -0.42 18.15 -6.53
C VAL A 172 0.43 18.76 -5.42
N GLN A 173 0.61 18.00 -4.34
CA GLN A 173 1.52 18.26 -3.24
C GLN A 173 2.66 17.23 -3.27
N HIS A 174 3.81 17.60 -2.70
CA HIS A 174 4.96 16.72 -2.58
C HIS A 174 5.38 16.62 -1.11
N TRP A 175 5.44 15.40 -0.58
CA TRP A 175 5.68 15.13 0.84
C TRP A 175 6.81 14.14 1.14
N GLY A 176 7.42 13.47 0.12
CA GLY A 176 8.38 12.37 0.32
C GLY A 176 9.65 12.44 -0.54
N GLY A 177 10.45 11.37 -0.53
CA GLY A 177 11.70 11.26 -1.32
C GLY A 177 11.49 10.92 -2.80
N GLN A 178 12.42 11.38 -3.65
CA GLN A 178 12.47 11.10 -5.09
C GLN A 178 13.15 9.76 -5.38
N VAL A 179 12.50 8.87 -6.13
CA VAL A 179 13.19 7.69 -6.69
C VAL A 179 14.04 8.14 -7.88
N ALA A 180 15.35 7.97 -7.79
CA ALA A 180 16.30 8.22 -8.87
C ALA A 180 16.27 7.10 -9.93
N GLU A 181 16.87 7.35 -11.09
CA GLU A 181 16.93 6.38 -12.21
C GLU A 181 17.62 5.07 -11.84
N ASP A 182 18.50 5.08 -10.84
CA ASP A 182 19.19 3.89 -10.33
C ASP A 182 18.38 3.10 -9.29
N GLY A 183 17.15 3.53 -8.99
CA GLY A 183 16.28 2.93 -7.99
C GLY A 183 16.59 3.36 -6.55
N SER A 184 17.56 4.24 -6.31
CA SER A 184 17.75 4.84 -5.00
C SER A 184 16.65 5.86 -4.70
N VAL A 185 16.30 6.06 -3.43
CA VAL A 185 15.37 7.12 -3.01
C VAL A 185 16.19 8.24 -2.38
N ARG A 186 16.02 9.48 -2.86
CA ARG A 186 16.67 10.69 -2.36
C ARG A 186 15.66 11.57 -1.64
N PHE A 187 15.90 11.88 -0.37
CA PHE A 187 14.94 12.63 0.43
C PHE A 187 15.27 14.13 0.47
N PRO A 188 14.25 15.01 0.63
CA PRO A 188 14.49 16.43 0.86
C PRO A 188 15.33 16.65 2.13
N GLY A 189 16.63 16.93 1.97
CA GLY A 189 17.56 17.14 3.08
C GLY A 189 18.79 16.24 3.07
N ASP A 190 18.81 15.19 2.24
CA ASP A 190 20.01 14.40 1.99
C ASP A 190 21.02 15.29 1.25
N ARG A 191 22.07 15.74 1.95
CA ARG A 191 23.19 16.41 1.30
C ARG A 191 23.97 15.38 0.50
N ALA A 192 24.21 15.71 -0.78
CA ALA A 192 25.12 15.00 -1.67
C ALA A 192 26.54 14.88 -1.09
#